data_AF-A0AA38NX42-F1
#
_entry.id   AF-A0AA38NX42-F1
#
_cell.length_a   1.000
_cell.length_b   1.000
_cell.length_c   1.000
_cell.angle_alpha   90.00
_cell.angle_beta   90.00
_cell.angle_gamma   90.00
#
_symmetry.space_group_name_H-M   'P 1'
#
loop_
_entity.id
_entity.type
_entity.pdbx_description
1 polymer ?
#
loop_
_entity_poly.entity_id
_entity_poly.type
_entity_poly.pdbx_seq_one_letter_code
_entity_poly.pdbx_strand_id
1 'polypeptide(L)'
;SLLSLFPEVEAATITAIITHDFRASDLYKLDSRYRDKTERQILSLKGETLELTTNDSAYQEYKSLNAIAVPLSTYFSVLVCHAETSGKVSRISSDFLKYNAHLIRISAEYEWSAVVAYHMAFFNKRRREMQDGDYSGWGKVDMEL
;
A
#
# COMPACT_ATOMS: atom_id res chain seq x y z
N SER A 1 3.81 12.33 17.48
CA SER A 1 4.24 10.94 17.19
C SER A 1 3.65 10.53 15.84
N LEU A 2 4.06 9.44 15.21
CA LEU A 2 3.42 9.00 13.96
C LEU A 2 1.90 8.77 14.13
N LEU A 3 1.49 8.24 15.28
CA LEU A 3 0.08 8.02 15.62
C LEU A 3 -0.77 9.30 15.58
N SER A 4 -0.21 10.45 15.99
CA SER A 4 -0.95 11.72 15.96
C SER A 4 -1.08 12.30 14.54
N LEU A 5 -0.19 11.92 13.62
CA LEU A 5 -0.24 12.36 12.22
C LEU A 5 -1.18 11.49 11.38
N PHE A 6 -1.37 10.24 11.78
CA PHE A 6 -2.21 9.27 11.08
C PHE A 6 -3.25 8.66 12.05
N PRO A 7 -4.15 9.47 12.63
CA PRO A 7 -5.10 9.01 13.65
C PRO A 7 -6.04 7.93 13.12
N GLU A 8 -6.31 7.95 11.81
CA GLU A 8 -7.15 6.97 11.14
C GLU A 8 -6.44 5.61 11.02
N VAL A 9 -5.11 5.58 10.95
CA VAL A 9 -4.35 4.34 10.69
C VAL A 9 -4.05 3.63 12.00
N GLU A 10 -4.45 2.36 12.10
CA GLU A 10 -4.17 1.53 13.28
C GLU A 10 -2.67 1.50 13.63
N ALA A 11 -2.38 1.58 14.93
CA ALA A 11 -1.00 1.57 15.43
C ALA A 11 -0.18 0.36 14.97
N ALA A 12 -0.83 -0.82 14.92
CA ALA A 12 -0.20 -2.05 14.42
C ALA A 12 0.16 -1.94 12.93
N THR A 13 -0.69 -1.29 12.12
CA THR A 13 -0.42 -1.05 10.71
C THR A 13 0.73 -0.08 10.52
N ILE A 14 0.77 1.03 11.27
CA ILE A 14 1.91 1.97 11.24
C ILE A 14 3.21 1.24 11.61
N THR A 15 3.16 0.41 12.65
CA THR A 15 4.31 -0.41 13.07
C THR A 15 4.78 -1.33 11.95
N ALA A 16 3.86 -2.08 11.34
CA ALA A 16 4.18 -2.97 10.22
C ALA A 16 4.76 -2.23 9.00
N ILE A 17 4.36 -0.98 8.76
CA ILE A 17 4.93 -0.15 7.69
C ILE A 17 6.38 0.21 8.02
N ILE A 18 6.66 0.72 9.22
CA ILE A 18 8.00 1.18 9.59
C ILE A 18 8.98 0.03 9.83
N THR A 19 8.50 -1.17 10.20
CA THR A 19 9.33 -2.39 10.30
C THR A 19 9.44 -3.15 8.97
N HIS A 20 8.81 -2.64 7.91
CA HIS A 20 8.77 -3.29 6.59
C HIS A 20 8.24 -4.73 6.65
N ASP A 21 7.16 -4.95 7.38
CA ASP A 21 6.39 -6.21 7.41
C ASP A 21 5.04 -6.09 6.68
N PHE A 22 4.61 -4.87 6.38
CA PHE A 22 3.38 -4.60 5.66
C PHE A 22 3.42 -5.11 4.21
N ARG A 23 2.44 -5.92 3.80
CA ARG A 23 2.43 -6.57 2.48
C ARG A 23 1.58 -5.80 1.49
N ALA A 24 1.90 -5.97 0.21
CA ALA A 24 1.13 -5.39 -0.90
C ALA A 24 -0.34 -5.79 -0.84
N SER A 25 -0.62 -7.05 -0.45
CA SER A 25 -1.98 -7.59 -0.29
C SER A 25 -2.81 -6.87 0.75
N ASP A 26 -2.19 -6.20 1.72
CA ASP A 26 -2.87 -5.48 2.80
C ASP A 26 -3.04 -3.99 2.50
N LEU A 27 -2.49 -3.49 1.38
CA LEU A 27 -2.43 -2.06 1.08
C LEU A 27 -3.82 -1.42 1.04
N TYR A 28 -4.83 -2.11 0.55
CA TYR A 28 -6.21 -1.62 0.48
C TYR A 28 -6.78 -1.22 1.85
N LYS A 29 -6.24 -1.76 2.97
CA LYS A 29 -6.64 -1.41 4.35
C LYS A 29 -6.26 0.03 4.75
N LEU A 30 -5.39 0.68 3.97
CA LEU A 30 -5.04 2.09 4.16
C LEU A 30 -6.00 3.05 3.46
N ASP A 31 -6.96 2.54 2.68
CA ASP A 31 -8.01 3.34 2.07
C ASP A 31 -9.12 3.60 3.10
N SER A 32 -9.50 4.87 3.28
CA SER A 32 -10.59 5.25 4.18
C SER A 32 -11.92 4.59 3.79
N ARG A 33 -12.16 4.37 2.50
CA ARG A 33 -13.37 3.71 1.99
C ARG A 33 -13.47 2.26 2.44
N TYR A 34 -12.33 1.59 2.64
CA TYR A 34 -12.33 0.22 3.17
C TYR A 34 -12.72 0.18 4.64
N ARG A 35 -12.31 1.19 5.43
CA ARG A 35 -12.72 1.30 6.83
C ARG A 35 -14.21 1.55 6.95
N ASP A 36 -14.76 2.47 6.18
CA ASP A 36 -16.21 2.72 6.14
C ASP A 36 -17.00 1.45 5.80
N LYS A 37 -16.52 0.66 4.84
CA LYS A 37 -17.12 -0.65 4.51
C LYS A 37 -17.02 -1.62 5.68
N THR A 38 -15.86 -1.70 6.34
CA THR A 38 -15.64 -2.62 7.47
C THR A 38 -16.51 -2.23 8.67
N GLU A 39 -16.63 -0.95 8.99
CA GLU A 39 -17.51 -0.45 10.04
C GLU A 39 -18.98 -0.74 9.73
N ARG A 40 -19.41 -0.52 8.48
CA ARG A 40 -20.75 -0.91 8.01
C ARG A 40 -20.97 -2.42 8.09
N GLN A 41 -19.98 -3.23 7.74
CA GLN A 41 -20.04 -4.69 7.87
C GLN A 41 -20.08 -5.14 9.33
N ILE A 42 -19.34 -4.51 10.25
CA ILE A 42 -19.40 -4.77 11.70
C ILE A 42 -20.80 -4.42 12.24
N LEU A 43 -21.37 -3.30 11.80
CA LEU A 43 -22.75 -2.93 12.13
C LEU A 43 -23.75 -3.97 11.59
N SER A 44 -23.53 -4.49 10.38
CA SER A 44 -24.34 -5.56 9.77
C SER A 44 -24.16 -6.92 10.46
N LEU A 45 -22.96 -7.25 10.91
CA LEU A 45 -22.62 -8.49 11.63
C LEU A 45 -23.34 -8.59 12.97
N LYS A 46 -23.53 -7.44 13.64
CA LYS A 46 -24.39 -7.31 14.82
C LYS A 46 -25.88 -7.56 14.50
N GLY A 47 -26.24 -7.69 13.23
CA GLY A 47 -27.58 -7.97 12.70
C GLY A 47 -27.75 -9.31 11.95
N GLU A 48 -26.80 -10.25 12.06
CA GLU A 48 -26.83 -11.64 11.54
C GLU A 48 -26.23 -11.91 10.12
N THR A 49 -25.49 -13.02 10.07
CA THR A 49 -24.81 -13.76 8.98
C THR A 49 -23.44 -13.27 8.47
N LEU A 50 -22.48 -14.20 8.56
CA LEU A 50 -21.07 -14.14 8.17
C LEU A 50 -20.79 -15.10 7.01
N GLU A 51 -20.18 -14.61 5.92
CA GLU A 51 -19.42 -15.44 4.98
C GLU A 51 -18.02 -14.81 4.81
N LEU A 52 -16.99 -15.53 5.25
CA LEU A 52 -15.59 -15.12 5.14
C LEU A 52 -14.89 -16.03 4.12
N THR A 53 -14.83 -15.59 2.86
CA THR A 53 -13.97 -16.21 1.85
C THR A 53 -12.56 -15.65 1.95
N THR A 54 -11.61 -16.57 2.09
CA THR A 54 -10.20 -16.32 2.34
C THR A 54 -9.44 -16.09 1.03
N ASN A 55 -8.52 -15.14 1.05
CA ASN A 55 -7.38 -14.93 0.13
C ASN A 55 -7.64 -14.43 -1.30
N ASP A 56 -8.81 -14.63 -1.92
CA ASP A 56 -9.14 -14.00 -3.23
C ASP A 56 -9.60 -12.54 -3.11
N SER A 57 -9.84 -12.07 -1.88
CA SER A 57 -10.41 -10.74 -1.61
C SER A 57 -9.49 -9.59 -1.99
N ALA A 58 -8.17 -9.72 -1.85
CA ALA A 58 -7.25 -8.61 -2.11
C ALA A 58 -7.30 -8.19 -3.59
N TYR A 59 -7.29 -9.15 -4.53
CA TYR A 59 -7.47 -8.86 -5.96
C TYR A 59 -8.84 -8.24 -6.26
N GLN A 60 -9.87 -8.61 -5.50
CA GLN A 60 -11.18 -7.99 -5.63
C GLN A 60 -11.22 -6.55 -5.14
N GLU A 61 -10.35 -6.12 -4.22
CA GLU A 61 -10.32 -4.73 -3.75
C GLU A 61 -9.54 -3.80 -4.71
N TYR A 62 -8.55 -4.32 -5.45
CA TYR A 62 -7.83 -3.54 -6.46
C TYR A 62 -8.57 -3.50 -7.80
N LYS A 63 -9.73 -2.82 -7.86
CA LYS A 63 -10.51 -2.70 -9.11
C LYS A 63 -10.11 -1.54 -10.02
N SER A 64 -9.22 -0.66 -9.56
CA SER A 64 -8.83 0.55 -10.30
C SER A 64 -7.49 1.09 -9.83
N LEU A 65 -6.87 1.95 -10.65
CA LEU A 65 -5.64 2.66 -10.26
C LEU A 65 -5.80 3.39 -8.93
N ASN A 66 -6.95 4.02 -8.68
CA ASN A 66 -7.21 4.72 -7.43
C ASN A 66 -7.21 3.79 -6.21
N ALA A 67 -7.63 2.53 -6.36
CA ALA A 67 -7.59 1.53 -5.30
C ALA A 67 -6.15 1.14 -4.90
N ILE A 68 -5.16 1.44 -5.74
CA ILE A 68 -3.73 1.30 -5.42
C ILE A 68 -3.14 2.65 -5.00
N ALA A 69 -3.27 3.68 -5.83
CA ALA A 69 -2.55 4.95 -5.70
C ALA A 69 -2.89 5.70 -4.40
N VAL A 70 -4.17 5.70 -3.98
CA VAL A 70 -4.61 6.37 -2.75
C VAL A 70 -3.99 5.72 -1.51
N PRO A 71 -4.19 4.41 -1.23
CA PRO A 71 -3.56 3.79 -0.07
C PRO A 71 -2.03 3.74 -0.17
N LEU A 72 -1.46 3.66 -1.37
CA LEU A 72 -0.01 3.77 -1.59
C LEU A 72 0.52 5.15 -1.15
N SER A 73 -0.23 6.22 -1.40
CA SER A 73 0.14 7.56 -0.94
C SER A 73 0.17 7.63 0.59
N THR A 74 -0.80 7.00 1.28
CA THR A 74 -0.82 6.87 2.74
C THR A 74 0.39 6.09 3.25
N TYR A 75 0.70 4.94 2.63
CA TYR A 75 1.86 4.11 2.96
C TYR A 75 3.17 4.92 2.91
N PHE A 76 3.39 5.65 1.81
CA PHE A 76 4.59 6.47 1.65
C PHE A 76 4.61 7.69 2.57
N SER A 77 3.45 8.25 2.91
CA SER A 77 3.38 9.36 3.87
C SER A 77 3.87 8.92 5.25
N VAL A 78 3.46 7.73 5.71
CA VAL A 78 3.97 7.14 6.96
C VAL A 78 5.48 6.91 6.90
N LEU A 79 5.98 6.33 5.80
CA LEU A 79 7.42 6.10 5.62
C LEU A 79 8.23 7.40 5.61
N VAL A 80 7.75 8.43 4.92
CA VAL A 80 8.43 9.72 4.82
C VAL A 80 8.51 10.40 6.18
N CYS A 81 7.40 10.46 6.93
CA CYS A 81 7.40 11.01 8.29
C CYS A 81 8.33 10.22 9.22
N HIS A 82 8.39 8.89 9.10
CA HIS A 82 9.33 8.08 9.87
C HIS A 82 10.80 8.38 9.49
N ALA A 83 11.06 8.65 8.21
CA ALA A 83 12.39 8.87 7.68
C ALA A 83 12.97 10.28 7.93
N GLU A 84 12.21 11.21 8.52
CA GLU A 84 12.64 12.60 8.76
C GLU A 84 14.01 12.71 9.45
N THR A 85 14.27 11.87 10.45
CA THR A 85 15.52 11.88 11.22
C THR A 85 16.67 11.15 10.52
N SER A 86 16.39 10.36 9.47
CA SER A 86 17.36 9.54 8.75
C SER A 86 17.94 10.22 7.50
N GLY A 87 17.44 11.40 7.12
CA GLY A 87 17.84 12.11 5.91
C GLY A 87 17.37 11.45 4.59
N LYS A 88 16.57 10.38 4.65
CA LYS A 88 16.12 9.63 3.47
C LYS A 88 14.86 10.19 2.79
N VAL A 89 14.25 11.23 3.37
CA VAL A 89 12.97 11.84 2.91
C VAL A 89 12.97 12.16 1.42
N SER A 90 13.94 12.94 0.94
CA SER A 90 13.97 13.38 -0.47
C SER A 90 14.03 12.19 -1.44
N ARG A 91 14.80 11.15 -1.09
CA ARG A 91 14.94 9.95 -1.90
C ARG A 91 13.64 9.14 -1.95
N ILE A 92 13.06 8.86 -0.79
CA ILE A 92 11.80 8.09 -0.67
C ILE A 92 10.68 8.81 -1.44
N SER A 93 10.52 10.11 -1.24
CA SER A 93 9.51 10.90 -1.93
C SER A 93 9.72 10.92 -3.44
N SER A 94 10.96 11.09 -3.90
CA SER A 94 11.28 11.11 -5.34
C SER A 94 11.03 9.76 -6.01
N ASP A 95 11.40 8.67 -5.35
CA ASP A 95 11.21 7.33 -5.88
C ASP A 95 9.73 6.89 -5.84
N PHE A 96 8.97 7.32 -4.84
CA PHE A 96 7.51 7.20 -4.84
C PHE A 96 6.88 7.88 -6.05
N LEU A 97 7.26 9.12 -6.35
CA LEU A 97 6.71 9.86 -7.50
C LEU A 97 6.99 9.14 -8.82
N LYS A 98 8.20 8.58 -8.99
CA LYS A 98 8.55 7.77 -10.17
C LYS A 98 7.70 6.51 -10.27
N TYR A 99 7.54 5.80 -9.16
CA TYR A 99 6.72 4.58 -9.13
C TYR A 99 5.25 4.88 -9.43
N ASN A 100 4.70 5.96 -8.87
CA ASN A 100 3.33 6.37 -9.12
C ASN A 100 3.12 6.76 -10.60
N ALA A 101 4.05 7.52 -11.19
CA ALA A 101 4.03 7.84 -12.62
C ALA A 101 4.10 6.57 -13.49
N HIS A 102 4.91 5.59 -13.07
CA HIS A 102 4.99 4.30 -13.76
C HIS A 102 3.67 3.51 -13.67
N LEU A 103 3.02 3.45 -12.50
CA LEU A 103 1.70 2.83 -12.32
C LEU A 103 0.64 3.47 -13.23
N ILE A 104 0.62 4.81 -13.29
CA ILE A 104 -0.27 5.56 -14.20
C ILE A 104 -0.04 5.10 -15.63
N ARG A 105 1.22 5.06 -16.08
CA ARG A 105 1.58 4.67 -17.44
C ARG A 105 1.15 3.24 -17.77
N ILE A 106 1.51 2.25 -16.94
CA ILE A 106 1.18 0.85 -17.24
C ILE A 106 -0.32 0.57 -17.12
N SER A 107 -1.05 1.32 -16.30
CA SER A 107 -2.52 1.20 -16.22
C SER A 107 -3.25 1.61 -17.50
N ALA A 108 -2.60 2.42 -18.36
CA ALA A 108 -3.12 2.80 -19.66
C ALA A 108 -2.66 1.87 -20.80
N GLU A 109 -1.56 1.13 -20.62
CA GLU A 109 -0.92 0.31 -21.66
C GLU A 109 -1.23 -1.18 -21.54
N TYR A 110 -1.52 -1.68 -20.33
CA TYR A 110 -1.66 -3.11 -20.03
C TYR A 110 -3.00 -3.44 -19.40
N GLU A 111 -3.36 -4.72 -19.51
CA GLU A 111 -4.51 -5.29 -18.80
C GLU A 111 -4.39 -5.07 -17.29
N TRP A 112 -5.51 -4.68 -16.67
CA TRP A 112 -5.52 -4.28 -15.27
C TRP A 112 -5.06 -5.40 -14.33
N SER A 113 -5.39 -6.66 -14.63
CA SER A 113 -4.94 -7.82 -13.86
C SER A 113 -3.41 -7.97 -13.86
N ALA A 114 -2.76 -7.70 -14.99
CA ALA A 114 -1.30 -7.71 -15.10
C ALA A 114 -0.68 -6.55 -14.29
N VAL A 115 -1.31 -5.38 -14.30
CA VAL A 115 -0.88 -4.23 -13.49
C VAL A 115 -0.95 -4.53 -11.99
N VAL A 116 -2.03 -5.18 -11.54
CA VAL A 116 -2.16 -5.59 -10.13
C VAL A 116 -1.12 -6.64 -9.77
N ALA A 117 -0.90 -7.65 -10.61
CA ALA A 117 0.12 -8.69 -10.38
C ALA A 117 1.52 -8.08 -10.29
N TYR A 118 1.86 -7.18 -11.22
CA TYR A 118 3.11 -6.43 -11.20
C TYR A 118 3.25 -5.61 -9.93
N HIS A 119 2.23 -4.83 -9.55
CA HIS A 119 2.23 -4.04 -8.32
C HIS A 119 2.50 -4.92 -7.08
N MET A 120 1.82 -6.06 -6.97
CA MET A 120 1.98 -7.00 -5.86
C MET A 120 3.42 -7.52 -5.75
N ALA A 121 3.99 -7.96 -6.87
CA ALA A 121 5.33 -8.50 -6.90
C ALA A 121 6.38 -7.41 -6.63
N PHE A 122 6.24 -6.26 -7.30
CA PHE A 122 7.11 -5.11 -7.15
C PHE A 122 7.12 -4.61 -5.71
N PHE A 123 5.96 -4.28 -5.13
CA PHE A 123 5.85 -3.78 -3.77
C PHE A 123 6.50 -4.75 -2.77
N ASN A 124 6.20 -6.05 -2.85
CA ASN A 124 6.77 -7.03 -1.92
C ASN A 124 8.28 -7.22 -2.08
N LYS A 125 8.82 -7.05 -3.30
CA LYS A 125 10.26 -7.03 -3.54
C LYS A 125 10.92 -5.82 -2.89
N ARG A 126 10.42 -4.61 -3.18
CA ARG A 126 10.93 -3.34 -2.61
C ARG A 126 10.83 -3.29 -1.09
N ARG A 127 9.75 -3.85 -0.55
CA ARG A 127 9.52 -3.96 0.89
C ARG A 127 10.58 -4.81 1.58
N ARG A 128 11.04 -5.91 0.96
CA ARG A 128 12.17 -6.71 1.47
C ARG A 128 13.49 -5.96 1.39
N GLU A 129 13.76 -5.26 0.29
CA GLU A 129 14.97 -4.42 0.15
C GLU A 129 15.06 -3.35 1.26
N MET A 130 13.92 -2.77 1.65
CA MET A 130 13.87 -1.79 2.74
C MET A 130 14.15 -2.39 4.13
N GLN A 131 13.95 -3.70 4.36
CA GLN A 131 14.37 -4.38 5.59
C GLN A 131 15.90 -4.31 5.77
N ASP A 132 16.64 -4.33 4.66
CA ASP A 132 18.10 -4.15 4.64
C ASP A 132 18.52 -2.67 4.58
N GLY A 133 17.55 -1.75 4.62
CA GLY A 133 17.76 -0.30 4.59
C GLY A 133 17.96 0.30 3.20
N ASP A 134 17.77 -0.48 2.12
CA ASP A 134 17.80 0.00 0.73
C ASP A 134 16.41 0.45 0.26
N TYR A 135 16.29 1.75 -0.01
CA TYR A 135 15.05 2.38 -0.51
C TYR A 135 15.10 2.67 -2.01
N SER A 136 16.25 2.44 -2.66
CA SER A 136 16.52 2.90 -4.03
C SER A 136 15.71 2.16 -5.10
N GLY A 137 15.19 0.98 -4.77
CA GLY A 137 14.45 0.12 -5.69
C GLY A 137 13.15 0.74 -6.19
N TRP A 138 12.48 1.57 -5.38
CA TRP A 138 11.18 2.15 -5.74
C TRP A 138 11.23 3.03 -6.99
N GLY A 139 12.38 3.66 -7.26
CA GLY A 139 12.58 4.50 -8.44
C GLY A 139 12.95 3.74 -9.71
N LYS A 140 13.03 2.41 -9.67
CA LYS A 140 13.43 1.55 -10.80
C LYS A 140 12.19 0.96 -11.47
N VAL A 141 12.30 0.70 -12.78
CA VAL A 141 11.34 -0.10 -13.53
C VAL A 141 11.94 -1.50 -13.67
N ASP A 142 11.25 -2.51 -13.13
CA ASP A 142 11.69 -3.90 -13.22
C ASP A 142 10.94 -4.55 -14.39
N MET A 143 11.53 -4.53 -15.59
CA MET A 143 10.89 -5.10 -16.80
C MET A 143 10.80 -6.64 -16.79
N GLU A 144 11.43 -7.29 -15.82
CA GLU A 144 11.44 -8.75 -15.64
C GLU A 144 10.34 -9.26 -14.68
N LEU A 145 9.48 -8.37 -14.18
CA LEU A 145 8.38 -8.66 -13.26
C LEU A 145 7.02 -8.68 -13.96
#